data_AF-A0A3S0BKI5-F1
#
_entry.id   AF-A0A3S0BKI5-F1
#
_cell.length_a   1.000
_cell.length_b   1.000
_cell.length_c   1.000
_cell.angle_alpha   90.00
_cell.angle_beta   90.00
_cell.angle_gamma   90.00
#
_symmetry.space_group_name_H-M   'P 1'
#
loop_
_entity.id
_entity.type
_entity.pdbx_description
1 polymer ?
#
loop_
_entity_poly.entity_id
_entity_poly.type
_entity_poly.pdbx_seq_one_letter_code
_entity_poly.pdbx_strand_id
1 'polypeptide(L)'
;MKNTKFNKWLFIIIGGIVFHVFSFTCLYDFLIPDPCYYHSHEMNYIMSLFFTAYPGSNGHPEPNLINFIVSFLIGSYVGFVIFKKFAKK
;
A
#
# COMPACT_ATOMS: atom_id res chain seq x y z
N MET A 1 9.09 24.55 -5.45
CA MET A 1 7.62 24.60 -5.70
C MET A 1 6.98 25.57 -4.71
N LYS A 2 5.88 26.25 -5.07
CA LYS A 2 5.18 27.18 -4.15
C LYS A 2 4.57 26.41 -2.97
N ASN A 3 4.74 26.91 -1.75
CA ASN A 3 4.14 26.33 -0.56
C ASN A 3 2.64 26.72 -0.46
N THR A 4 1.79 25.99 -1.19
CA THR A 4 0.34 26.16 -1.13
C THR A 4 -0.32 24.94 -0.50
N LYS A 5 -1.51 25.14 0.10
CA LYS A 5 -2.32 24.03 0.62
C LYS A 5 -2.64 23.00 -0.46
N PHE A 6 -2.92 23.45 -1.68
CA PHE A 6 -3.16 22.59 -2.83
C PHE A 6 -1.96 21.68 -3.13
N ASN A 7 -0.76 22.25 -3.28
CA ASN A 7 0.45 21.46 -3.57
C ASN A 7 0.77 20.48 -2.43
N LYS A 8 0.55 20.87 -1.18
CA LYS A 8 0.73 19.98 -0.03
C LYS A 8 -0.19 18.75 -0.14
N TRP A 9 -1.48 18.96 -0.33
CA TRP A 9 -2.45 17.87 -0.42
C TRP A 9 -2.24 17.01 -1.66
N LEU A 10 -1.87 17.61 -2.79
CA LEU A 10 -1.53 16.89 -4.01
C LEU A 10 -0.40 15.88 -3.77
N PHE A 11 0.69 16.29 -3.11
CA PHE A 11 1.82 15.40 -2.81
C PHE A 11 1.45 14.29 -1.82
N ILE A 12 0.62 14.59 -0.81
CA ILE A 12 0.11 13.59 0.14
C ILE A 12 -0.71 12.54 -0.60
N ILE A 13 -1.68 12.95 -1.41
CA ILE A 13 -2.56 12.03 -2.14
C ILE A 13 -1.77 11.19 -3.16
N ILE A 14 -0.90 11.83 -3.95
CA ILE A 14 -0.04 11.12 -4.92
C ILE A 14 0.86 10.13 -4.20
N GLY A 15 1.49 10.53 -3.09
CA GLY A 15 2.32 9.63 -2.28
C GLY A 15 1.55 8.40 -1.80
N GLY A 16 0.33 8.61 -1.29
CA GLY A 16 -0.56 7.53 -0.86
C GLY A 16 -0.92 6.57 -2.00
N ILE A 17 -1.33 7.10 -3.16
CA ILE A 17 -1.68 6.29 -4.35
C ILE A 17 -0.47 5.50 -4.84
N VAL A 18 0.69 6.15 -5.02
CA VAL A 18 1.91 5.50 -5.53
C VAL A 18 2.35 4.37 -4.61
N PHE A 19 2.35 4.59 -3.30
CA PHE A 19 2.74 3.55 -2.36
C PHE A 19 1.72 2.42 -2.27
N HIS A 20 0.42 2.71 -2.40
CA HIS A 20 -0.59 1.67 -2.49
C HIS A 20 -0.40 0.79 -3.74
N VAL A 21 -0.15 1.38 -4.91
CA VAL A 21 0.15 0.64 -6.14
C VAL A 21 1.42 -0.19 -5.99
N PHE A 22 2.47 0.36 -5.37
CA PHE A 22 3.69 -0.39 -5.05
C PHE A 22 3.42 -1.56 -4.09
N SER A 23 2.56 -1.35 -3.08
CA SER A 23 2.15 -2.39 -2.14
C SER A 23 1.41 -3.53 -2.85
N PHE A 24 0.48 -3.19 -3.74
CA PHE A 24 -0.34 -4.15 -4.47
C PHE A 24 0.44 -4.93 -5.54
N THR A 25 1.54 -4.37 -6.04
CA THR A 25 2.36 -5.00 -7.09
C THR A 25 3.64 -5.60 -6.49
N CYS A 26 4.67 -4.78 -6.33
CA CYS A 26 6.00 -5.25 -5.92
C CYS A 26 6.02 -5.91 -4.54
N LEU A 27 5.36 -5.32 -3.55
CA LEU A 27 5.38 -5.87 -2.19
C LEU A 27 4.53 -7.14 -2.09
N TYR A 28 3.40 -7.19 -2.80
CA TYR A 28 2.57 -8.38 -2.91
C TYR A 28 3.37 -9.55 -3.49
N ASP A 29 3.99 -9.38 -4.66
CA ASP A 29 4.77 -10.44 -5.32
C ASP A 29 5.96 -10.89 -4.47
N PHE A 30 6.55 -9.97 -3.69
CA PHE A 30 7.64 -10.28 -2.77
C PHE A 30 7.18 -11.12 -1.56
N LEU A 31 6.02 -10.80 -0.99
CA LEU A 31 5.50 -11.46 0.21
C LEU A 31 4.75 -12.75 -0.10
N ILE A 32 4.10 -12.82 -1.26
CA ILE A 32 3.30 -13.96 -1.74
C ILE A 32 3.86 -14.38 -3.11
N PRO A 33 5.06 -15.00 -3.14
CA PRO A 33 5.69 -15.41 -4.39
C PRO A 33 4.95 -16.57 -5.08
N ASP A 34 4.22 -17.38 -4.31
CA ASP A 34 3.33 -18.43 -4.81
C ASP A 34 1.96 -18.31 -4.11
N PRO A 35 0.93 -17.75 -4.78
CA PRO A 35 -0.41 -17.63 -4.22
C PRO A 35 -1.12 -18.98 -4.08
N CYS A 36 -0.77 -19.99 -4.90
CA CYS A 36 -1.38 -21.33 -4.86
C CYS A 36 -1.01 -22.09 -3.59
N TYR A 37 0.15 -21.79 -2.99
CA TYR A 37 0.60 -22.37 -1.72
C TYR A 37 -0.47 -22.27 -0.63
N TYR A 38 -1.24 -21.18 -0.62
CA TYR A 38 -2.24 -20.88 0.40
C TYR A 38 -3.58 -21.61 0.21
N HIS A 39 -3.72 -22.46 -0.82
CA HIS A 39 -4.84 -23.40 -0.90
C HIS A 39 -4.74 -24.55 0.11
N SER A 40 -3.51 -24.87 0.55
CA SER A 40 -3.24 -25.95 1.48
C SER A 40 -2.55 -25.50 2.77
N HIS A 41 -2.21 -24.21 2.88
CA HIS A 41 -1.50 -23.65 4.02
C HIS A 41 -2.15 -22.35 4.50
N GLU A 42 -2.20 -22.18 5.82
CA GLU A 42 -2.69 -20.94 6.41
C GLU A 42 -1.63 -19.84 6.32
N MET A 43 -2.08 -18.61 6.12
CA MET A 43 -1.24 -17.42 6.26
C MET A 43 -0.80 -17.27 7.72
N ASN A 44 0.46 -16.87 7.92
CA ASN A 44 0.89 -16.46 9.26
C ASN A 44 0.12 -15.21 9.73
N TYR A 45 0.13 -14.98 11.04
CA TYR A 45 -0.62 -13.89 11.67
C TYR A 45 -0.36 -12.50 11.05
N ILE A 46 0.89 -12.21 10.70
CA ILE A 46 1.24 -10.91 10.12
C ILE A 46 0.64 -10.79 8.72
N MET A 47 0.79 -11.81 7.88
CA MET A 47 0.22 -11.82 6.53
C MET A 47 -1.32 -11.73 6.59
N SER A 48 -1.98 -12.45 7.51
CA SER A 48 -3.43 -12.43 7.63
C SER A 48 -4.00 -11.07 8.07
N LEU A 49 -3.19 -10.17 8.64
CA LEU A 49 -3.63 -8.80 8.92
C LEU A 49 -3.79 -7.97 7.64
N PHE A 50 -2.98 -8.25 6.61
CA PHE A 50 -2.90 -7.44 5.40
C PHE A 50 -3.49 -8.13 4.16
N PHE A 51 -3.62 -9.45 4.19
CA PHE A 51 -4.12 -10.24 3.07
C PHE A 51 -5.23 -11.16 3.55
N THR A 52 -6.21 -11.37 2.69
CA THR A 52 -7.32 -12.27 2.94
C THR A 52 -7.57 -13.11 1.70
N ALA A 53 -7.71 -14.42 1.86
CA ALA A 53 -8.13 -15.31 0.80
C ALA A 53 -9.66 -15.31 0.70
N TYR A 54 -10.21 -14.93 -0.46
CA TYR A 54 -11.65 -14.91 -0.68
C TYR A 54 -12.05 -15.94 -1.74
N PRO A 55 -13.28 -16.48 -1.71
CA PRO A 55 -13.77 -17.35 -2.78
C PRO A 55 -13.73 -16.67 -4.17
N GLY A 56 -13.90 -15.34 -4.21
CA GLY A 56 -13.83 -14.55 -5.45
C GLY A 56 -12.44 -14.49 -6.10
N SER A 57 -11.38 -14.75 -5.33
CA SER A 57 -9.99 -14.82 -5.81
C SER A 57 -9.52 -16.26 -6.00
N ASN A 58 -10.46 -17.21 -6.10
CA ASN A 58 -10.19 -18.66 -6.09
C ASN A 58 -9.42 -19.14 -4.84
N GLY A 59 -9.50 -18.41 -3.72
CA GLY A 59 -8.74 -18.72 -2.50
C GLY A 59 -7.31 -18.19 -2.50
N HIS A 60 -6.90 -17.39 -3.50
CA HIS A 60 -5.61 -16.69 -3.44
C HIS A 60 -5.67 -15.53 -2.45
N PRO A 61 -4.60 -15.28 -1.67
CA PRO A 61 -4.55 -14.12 -0.80
C PRO A 61 -4.64 -12.83 -1.62
N GLU A 62 -5.52 -11.91 -1.23
CA GLU A 62 -5.62 -10.58 -1.82
C GLU A 62 -5.42 -9.50 -0.76
N PRO A 63 -4.80 -8.35 -1.11
CA PRO A 63 -4.68 -7.22 -0.20
C PRO A 63 -6.04 -6.77 0.32
N ASN A 64 -6.18 -6.68 1.63
CA ASN A 64 -7.42 -6.26 2.27
C ASN A 64 -7.46 -4.75 2.55
N LEU A 65 -8.54 -4.28 3.19
CA LEU A 65 -8.71 -2.87 3.54
C LEU A 65 -7.59 -2.34 4.46
N ILE A 66 -7.05 -3.17 5.36
CA ILE A 66 -5.95 -2.77 6.25
C ILE A 66 -4.68 -2.53 5.43
N ASN A 67 -4.39 -3.37 4.44
CA ASN A 67 -3.28 -3.13 3.50
C ASN A 67 -3.46 -1.80 2.77
N PHE A 68 -4.65 -1.52 2.24
CA PHE A 68 -4.94 -0.22 1.63
C PHE A 68 -4.68 0.94 2.61
N ILE A 69 -5.25 0.90 3.81
CA ILE A 69 -5.11 1.99 4.80
C ILE A 69 -3.64 2.21 5.15
N VAL A 70 -2.92 1.14 5.51
CA VAL A 70 -1.53 1.25 5.96
C VAL A 70 -0.61 1.70 4.82
N SER A 71 -0.73 1.11 3.63
CA SER A 71 0.07 1.52 2.47
C SER A 71 -0.23 2.97 2.08
N PHE A 72 -1.49 3.38 2.06
CA PHE A 72 -1.86 4.75 1.75
C PHE A 72 -1.34 5.76 2.79
N LEU A 73 -1.39 5.43 4.08
CA LEU A 73 -0.87 6.30 5.15
C LEU A 73 0.65 6.45 5.09
N ILE A 74 1.38 5.34 4.85
CA ILE A 74 2.83 5.37 4.68
C ILE A 74 3.20 6.23 3.46
N GLY A 75 2.54 5.99 2.31
CA GLY A 75 2.75 6.78 1.10
C GLY A 75 2.42 8.26 1.30
N SER A 76 1.32 8.56 2.00
CA SER A 76 0.91 9.92 2.34
C SER A 76 1.95 10.65 3.18
N TYR A 77 2.53 9.95 4.16
CA TYR A 77 3.62 10.47 4.98
C TYR A 77 4.88 10.75 4.16
N VAL A 78 5.28 9.81 3.29
CA VAL A 78 6.42 10.01 2.37
C VAL A 78 6.18 11.21 1.45
N GLY A 79 4.97 11.32 0.87
CA GLY A 79 4.57 12.46 0.05
C GLY A 79 4.66 13.79 0.79
N PHE A 80 4.23 13.82 2.06
CA PHE A 80 4.38 15.00 2.92
C PHE A 80 5.85 15.37 3.18
N VAL A 81 6.71 14.39 3.47
CA VAL A 81 8.15 14.61 3.68
C VAL A 81 8.81 15.17 2.42
N ILE A 82 8.48 14.62 1.25
CA ILE A 82 8.95 15.13 -0.05
C ILE A 82 8.48 16.57 -0.25
N PHE A 83 7.20 16.86 -0.04
CA PHE A 83 6.67 18.22 -0.16
C PHE A 83 7.46 19.20 0.73
N LYS A 84 7.68 18.86 2.00
CA LYS A 84 8.43 19.70 2.95
C LYS A 84 9.86 19.97 2.47
N LYS A 85 10.50 19.00 1.81
CA LYS A 85 11.87 19.14 1.29
C LYS A 85 11.98 20.06 0.07
N PHE A 86 10.96 20.08 -0.81
CA PHE A 86 11.00 20.81 -2.09
C PHE A 86 10.12 22.07 -2.15
N ALA A 87 9.28 22.29 -1.13
CA ALA A 87 8.53 23.53 -0.97
C ALA A 87 9.50 24.67 -0.65
N LYS A 88 9.54 25.67 -1.52
CA LYS A 88 10.23 26.94 -1.25
C LYS A 88 9.27 27.81 -0.44
N LYS A 89 9.80 28.51 0.58
CA LYS A 89 9.03 29.53 1.30
C LYS A 89 8.48 30.57 0.33
#